data_AF-A0A257M0P7-F1
#
_entry.id   AF-A0A257M0P7-F1
#
_cell.length_a   1.000
_cell.length_b   1.000
_cell.length_c   1.000
_cell.angle_alpha   90.00
_cell.angle_beta   90.00
_cell.angle_gamma   90.00
#
_symmetry.space_group_name_H-M   'P 1'
#
loop_
_entity.id
_entity.type
_entity.pdbx_description
1 polymer ?
#
loop_
_entity_poly.entity_id
_entity_poly.type
_entity_poly.pdbx_seq_one_letter_code
_entity_poly.pdbx_strand_id
1 'polypeptide(L)' 'MRTNVSTLLREFPKVRQAAMAGEEVIIVTREGNLRLTAEPVSGQSILGSLKGRLRFTDNRLDEPTLPESEWNPSL' A
#
# COMPACT_ATOMS: atom_id res chain seq x y z
N MET A 1 14.67 -6.57 -10.39
CA MET A 1 15.32 -7.84 -9.94
C MET A 1 15.79 -8.71 -11.13
N ARG A 2 16.85 -9.53 -11.01
CA ARG A 2 17.26 -10.52 -12.05
C ARG A 2 17.41 -11.93 -11.43
N THR A 3 16.85 -12.94 -12.07
CA THR A 3 16.80 -14.33 -11.55
C THR A 3 16.88 -15.37 -12.67
N ASN A 4 16.83 -16.67 -12.34
CA ASN A 4 16.74 -17.79 -13.29
C ASN A 4 15.44 -18.59 -13.07
N VAL A 5 15.15 -19.51 -13.99
CA VAL A 5 13.91 -20.32 -13.93
C VAL A 5 13.81 -21.14 -12.64
N SER A 6 14.89 -21.76 -12.19
CA SER A 6 14.90 -22.58 -10.98
C SER A 6 14.60 -21.77 -9.72
N THR A 7 15.15 -20.56 -9.62
CA THR A 7 14.91 -19.64 -8.50
C THR A 7 13.50 -19.04 -8.59
N LEU A 8 13.00 -18.72 -9.79
CA LEU A 8 11.60 -18.30 -9.98
C LEU A 8 10.63 -19.34 -9.42
N LEU A 9 10.83 -20.63 -9.72
CA LEU A 9 9.93 -21.69 -9.29
C LEU A 9 10.04 -21.97 -7.78
N ARG A 10 11.26 -21.94 -7.23
CA ARG A 10 11.50 -22.20 -5.80
C ARG A 10 11.02 -21.06 -4.90
N GLU A 11 11.26 -19.83 -5.33
CA GLU A 11 10.99 -18.61 -4.56
C GLU A 11 9.91 -17.75 -5.21
N PHE A 12 8.92 -18.41 -5.83
CA PHE A 12 7.85 -17.72 -6.53
C PHE A 12 7.15 -16.64 -5.69
N PRO A 13 6.85 -16.84 -4.37
CA PRO A 13 6.24 -15.80 -3.55
C PRO A 13 7.06 -14.50 -3.50
N LYS A 14 8.39 -14.61 -3.39
CA LYS A 14 9.31 -13.46 -3.34
C LYS A 14 9.39 -12.76 -4.69
N VAL A 15 9.46 -13.53 -5.77
CA VAL A 15 9.49 -13.00 -7.14
C VAL A 15 8.19 -12.28 -7.49
N ARG A 16 7.05 -12.86 -7.12
CA ARG A 16 5.73 -12.24 -7.25
C ARG A 16 5.67 -10.94 -6.45
N GLN A 17 6.15 -10.91 -5.22
CA GLN A 17 6.13 -9.70 -4.40
C GLN A 17 6.95 -8.57 -5.03
N ALA A 18 8.13 -8.86 -5.57
CA ALA A 18 8.93 -7.88 -6.30
C ALA A 18 8.18 -7.32 -7.52
N ALA A 19 7.56 -8.19 -8.32
CA ALA A 19 6.76 -7.76 -9.47
C ALA A 19 5.56 -6.90 -9.06
N MET A 20 4.87 -7.26 -7.98
CA MET A 20 3.73 -6.51 -7.43
C MET A 20 4.13 -5.18 -6.78
N ALA A 21 5.39 -5.05 -6.34
CA ALA A 21 5.95 -3.79 -5.86
C ALA A 21 6.30 -2.80 -7.00
N GLY A 22 6.06 -3.19 -8.26
CA GLY A 22 6.37 -2.39 -9.44
C GLY A 22 7.80 -2.58 -9.95
N GLU A 23 8.56 -3.54 -9.41
CA GLU A 23 9.86 -3.88 -9.98
C GLU A 23 9.72 -4.73 -11.24
N GLU A 24 10.57 -4.44 -12.23
CA GLU A 24 10.76 -5.33 -13.37
C GLU A 24 11.62 -6.53 -12.96
N VAL A 25 11.09 -7.74 -13.11
CA VAL A 25 11.81 -8.98 -12.83
C VAL A 25 12.24 -9.65 -14.15
N ILE A 26 13.54 -9.77 -14.37
CA ILE A 26 14.11 -10.43 -15.55
C ILE A 26 14.51 -11.87 -15.17
N ILE A 27 13.91 -12.85 -15.83
CA ILE A 27 14.23 -14.27 -15.66
C ILE A 27 15.10 -14.72 -16.84
N VAL A 28 16.35 -15.06 -16.54
CA VAL A 28 17.33 -15.48 -17.54
C VAL A 28 17.10 -16.96 -17.88
N THR A 29 16.92 -17.25 -19.16
CA THR A 29 16.84 -18.61 -19.70
C THR A 29 17.84 -18.78 -20.86
N ARG A 30 18.07 -20.02 -21.30
CA ARG A 30 18.96 -20.32 -22.44
C ARG A 30 18.39 -19.87 -23.78
N GLU A 31 17.07 -19.77 -23.86
CA GLU A 31 16.32 -19.48 -25.09
C GLU A 31 15.98 -17.99 -25.21
N GLY A 32 16.22 -17.22 -24.14
CA GLY A 32 15.90 -15.80 -24.06
C GLY A 32 15.53 -15.38 -22.64
N ASN A 33 15.49 -14.08 -22.40
CA ASN A 33 15.07 -13.57 -21.10
C ASN A 33 13.56 -13.41 -21.06
N LEU A 34 12.90 -13.91 -20.02
CA LEU A 34 11.51 -13.61 -19.72
C LEU A 34 11.45 -12.38 -18.83
N ARG A 35 10.38 -11.60 -18.96
CA ARG A 35 10.12 -10.41 -18.15
C ARG A 35 8.81 -10.59 -17.42
N LEU A 36 8.83 -10.42 -16.11
CA LEU A 36 7.67 -10.47 -15.25
C LEU A 36 7.46 -9.08 -14.65
N THR A 37 6.30 -8.50 -14.92
CA THR A 37 5.82 -7.23 -14.37
C THR A 37 4.38 -7.45 -13.89
N ALA A 38 4.01 -6.86 -12.76
CA ALA A 38 2.60 -6.79 -12.40
C ALA A 38 1.99 -5.57 -13.08
N GLU A 39 0.88 -5.77 -13.80
CA GLU A 39 0.04 -4.65 -14.16
C GLU A 39 -0.63 -4.13 -12.88
N PRO A 40 -0.53 -2.82 -12.59
CA PRO A 40 -1.27 -2.26 -11.48
C PRO A 40 -2.74 -2.43 -11.80
N VAL A 41 -3.44 -3.27 -11.04
CA VAL A 41 -4.90 -3.17 -10.96
C VAL A 41 -5.13 -1.74 -10.49
N SER A 42 -5.73 -0.91 -11.33
CA SER A 42 -6.20 0.42 -10.94
C SER A 42 -7.21 0.19 -9.83
N GLY A 43 -6.73 0.08 -8.60
CA GLY A 43 -7.57 -0.05 -7.44
C GLY A 43 -8.49 1.15 -7.50
N GLN A 44 -9.80 0.90 -7.56
CA GLN A 44 -10.75 1.91 -7.15
C GLN A 44 -10.28 2.33 -5.77
N SER A 45 -9.67 3.52 -5.72
CA SER A 45 -9.15 4.03 -4.49
C SER A 45 -10.28 4.00 -3.47
N ILE A 46 -10.04 3.41 -2.30
CA ILE A 46 -10.97 3.53 -1.17
C ILE A 46 -11.12 5.03 -0.81
N LEU A 47 -10.15 5.88 -1.16
CA LEU A 47 -10.31 7.35 -1.08
C LEU A 47 -11.38 7.88 -2.04
N GLY A 48 -11.61 7.20 -3.18
CA GLY A 48 -12.68 7.52 -4.11
C GLY A 48 -14.07 7.26 -3.52
N SER A 49 -14.26 6.17 -2.76
CA SER A 49 -15.51 5.90 -2.05
C SER A 49 -15.70 6.77 -0.80
N LEU A 50 -14.63 7.41 -0.31
CA LEU A 50 -14.65 8.42 0.74
C LEU A 50 -14.64 9.87 0.21
N LYS A 51 -14.58 10.06 -1.10
CA LYS A 51 -14.60 11.40 -1.74
C LYS A 51 -15.95 12.06 -1.46
N GLY A 52 -15.93 13.10 -0.63
CA GLY A 52 -17.14 13.81 -0.15
C GLY A 52 -17.71 13.29 1.18
N ARG A 53 -17.16 12.20 1.74
CA ARG A 53 -17.47 11.71 3.11
C ARG A 53 -16.38 12.05 4.12
N LEU A 54 -15.16 12.31 3.64
CA LEU A 54 -14.09 12.91 4.43
C LEU A 54 -14.39 14.40 4.61
N ARG A 55 -14.83 14.79 5.81
CA ARG A 55 -14.65 16.16 6.30
C ARG A 55 -13.33 16.19 7.03
N PHE A 56 -12.52 17.22 6.79
CA PHE A 56 -11.44 17.55 7.70
C PHE A 56 -12.09 17.86 9.04
N THR A 57 -11.98 16.94 9.99
CA THR A 57 -12.19 17.27 11.39
C THR A 57 -11.15 18.32 11.75
N ASP A 58 -11.62 19.41 12.36
CA ASP A 58 -10.82 20.53 12.83
C ASP A 58 -9.58 20.03 13.60
N ASN A 59 -8.48 20.79 13.58
CA ASN A 59 -7.24 20.44 14.28
C ASN A 59 -7.40 20.48 15.82
N ARG A 60 -8.59 20.86 16.31
CA ARG A 60 -9.01 20.91 17.70
C ARG A 60 -9.34 19.53 18.29
N LEU A 61 -8.48 18.54 18.03
CA LEU A 61 -8.61 17.21 18.62
C LEU A 61 -8.07 17.17 20.06
N ASP A 62 -7.39 18.22 20.48
CA ASP A 62 -6.75 18.42 21.78
C ASP A 62 -7.39 19.55 22.61
N GLU A 63 -8.37 20.26 22.06
CA GLU A 63 -9.12 21.27 22.81
C GLU A 63 -10.28 20.61 23.60
N PRO A 64 -10.56 21.04 24.84
CA PRO A 64 -11.73 20.59 25.58
C PRO A 64 -13.00 20.81 24.75
N THR A 65 -13.76 19.76 24.49
CA THR A 65 -15.06 19.85 23.81
C THR A 65 -16.15 20.49 24.69
N LEU A 66 -15.83 20.77 25.95
CA LEU A 66 -16.71 21.37 26.95
C LEU A 66 -16.22 22.79 27.28
N PRO A 67 -17.12 23.75 27.56
CA PRO A 67 -16.73 25.05 28.10
C PRO A 67 -16.00 24.88 29.44
N GLU A 68 -15.03 25.75 29.75
CA GLU A 68 -14.26 25.70 31.02
C GLU A 68 -15.15 25.61 32.28
N SER A 69 -16.36 26.17 32.24
CA SER A 69 -17.33 26.12 33.35
C SER A 69 -17.89 24.72 33.65
N GLU A 70 -17.77 23.78 32.72
CA GLU A 70 -18.25 22.40 32.86
C GLU A 70 -17.11 21.40 33.14
N TRP A 71 -15.85 21.85 33.02
CA TRP A 71 -14.70 21.03 33.32
C TRP A 71 -14.43 21.01 34.84
N ASN A 72 -14.89 19.96 35.53
CA ASN A 72 -14.70 19.76 36.97
C ASN A 72 -13.79 18.55 37.27
N PRO A 73 -12.46 18.67 37.17
CA PRO A 73 -11.54 17.61 37.53
C PRO A 73 -11.47 17.49 39.06
N SER A 74 -12.31 16.66 39.66
CA SER A 74 -12.14 16.28 41.07
C SER A 74 -11.08 15.18 41.19
N LEU A 75 -10.01 15.45 41.95
CA LEU A 75 -9.07 14.44 42.46
C LEU A 75 -9.70 13.60 43.56
#